data_AF-A0A6I9UU64-F1
#
_entry.id   AF-A0A6I9UU64-F1
#
_cell.length_a   1.000
_cell.length_b   1.000
_cell.length_c   1.000
_cell.angle_alpha   90.00
_cell.angle_beta   90.00
_cell.angle_gamma   90.00
#
_symmetry.space_group_name_H-M   'P 1'
#
loop_
_entity.id
_entity.type
_entity.pdbx_description
1 polymer ?
#
loop_
_entity_poly.entity_id
_entity_poly.type
_entity_poly.pdbx_seq_one_letter_code
_entity_poly.pdbx_strand_id
1 'polypeptide(L)'
;MKRQVTFPKNHTRGGGISRTNRYKSLGNSFQVDAAADHLFVLKEIFPDSLNLLSLFSGIGGGEVALHRLGIKLKNVVSDEKSKVNRDIVRSWWEQTNQRGKLIDFDDIQQLDSDSWRL
;
A
#
# COMPACT_ATOMS: atom_id res chain seq x y z
N MET A 1 -8.54 24.88 -8.07
CA MET A 1 -7.58 23.93 -7.50
C MET A 1 -7.93 22.53 -7.99
N LYS A 2 -7.17 21.99 -8.97
CA LYS A 2 -7.47 20.68 -9.56
C LYS A 2 -7.23 19.60 -8.52
N ARG A 3 -8.25 18.76 -8.32
CA ARG A 3 -8.25 17.63 -7.39
C ARG A 3 -7.39 16.53 -8.04
N GLN A 4 -6.10 16.43 -7.68
CA GLN A 4 -5.31 15.26 -8.03
C GLN A 4 -5.85 14.10 -7.17
N VAL A 5 -6.64 13.22 -7.78
CA VAL A 5 -7.31 12.08 -7.12
C VAL A 5 -6.33 10.93 -6.95
N THR A 6 -5.26 11.20 -6.21
CA THR A 6 -4.15 10.27 -6.05
C THR A 6 -4.55 9.08 -5.17
N PHE A 7 -5.40 9.27 -4.16
CA PHE A 7 -5.90 8.21 -3.29
C PHE A 7 -7.44 8.15 -3.28
N PRO A 8 -8.05 7.00 -2.93
CA PRO A 8 -9.50 6.89 -2.71
C PRO A 8 -10.03 7.97 -1.76
N LYS A 9 -11.30 8.38 -1.95
CA LYS A 9 -11.94 9.34 -1.05
C LYS A 9 -11.97 8.74 0.36
N ASN A 10 -11.47 9.49 1.35
CA ASN A 10 -11.35 9.07 2.76
C ASN A 10 -10.27 8.00 3.05
N HIS A 11 -9.33 7.75 2.14
CA HIS A 11 -8.23 6.78 2.34
C HIS A 11 -7.49 6.92 3.68
N THR A 12 -7.27 8.16 4.13
CA THR A 12 -6.61 8.45 5.41
C THR A 12 -7.58 8.96 6.49
N ARG A 13 -8.89 8.70 6.35
CA ARG A 13 -9.93 9.24 7.24
C ARG A 13 -10.60 8.08 7.98
N GLY A 14 -9.97 7.66 9.08
CA GLY A 14 -10.39 6.60 9.97
C GLY A 14 -9.38 6.39 11.11
N GLY A 15 -9.75 5.66 12.17
CA GLY A 15 -8.79 5.17 13.18
C GLY A 15 -8.19 6.20 14.14
N GLY A 16 -8.83 7.34 14.38
CA GLY A 16 -8.35 8.33 15.37
C GLY A 16 -7.15 9.18 14.94
N ILE A 17 -6.81 9.20 13.64
CA ILE A 17 -5.68 9.99 13.12
C ILE A 17 -5.92 11.50 13.24
N SER A 18 -4.96 12.22 13.82
CA SER A 18 -4.99 13.68 13.90
C SER A 18 -4.87 14.32 12.51
N ARG A 19 -5.42 15.53 12.32
CA ARG A 19 -5.29 16.26 11.05
C ARG A 19 -3.82 16.45 10.65
N THR A 20 -2.93 16.70 11.60
CA THR A 20 -1.49 16.88 11.37
C THR A 20 -0.85 15.61 10.84
N ASN A 21 -1.11 14.45 11.46
CA ASN A 21 -0.57 13.17 11.00
C ASN A 21 -1.11 12.80 9.61
N ARG A 22 -2.36 13.15 9.33
CA ARG A 22 -2.97 12.96 8.02
C ARG A 22 -2.24 13.74 6.92
N TYR A 23 -1.93 15.03 7.14
CA TYR A 23 -1.19 15.81 6.15
C TYR A 23 0.25 15.32 5.98
N LYS A 24 0.90 14.90 7.07
CA LYS A 24 2.26 14.33 7.01
C LYS A 24 2.32 13.05 6.18
N SER A 25 1.40 12.10 6.43
CA SER A 25 1.35 10.85 5.69
C SER A 25 1.00 11.04 4.21
N LEU A 26 0.14 12.03 3.88
CA LEU A 26 -0.17 12.38 2.49
C LEU A 26 0.98 13.13 1.79
N GLY A 27 1.75 13.95 2.51
CA GLY A 27 2.88 14.68 1.94
C GLY A 27 4.07 13.78 1.59
N ASN A 28 4.18 12.63 2.27
CA ASN A 28 5.25 11.66 2.07
C ASN A 28 4.83 10.43 1.26
N SER A 29 3.59 10.38 0.76
CA SER A 29 3.12 9.24 -0.02
C SER A 29 3.41 9.41 -1.50
N PHE A 30 3.49 8.27 -2.21
CA PHE A 30 3.64 8.29 -3.66
C PHE A 30 2.47 9.01 -4.32
N GLN A 31 2.78 9.73 -5.41
CA GLN A 31 1.78 10.08 -6.38
C GLN A 31 1.36 8.80 -7.15
N VAL A 32 0.28 8.16 -6.68
CA VAL A 32 -0.26 6.89 -7.20
C VAL A 32 -0.35 6.84 -8.72
N ASP A 33 -0.78 7.92 -9.38
CA ASP A 33 -0.90 7.92 -10.84
C ASP A 33 0.47 7.82 -11.53
N ALA A 34 1.48 8.54 -11.02
CA ALA A 34 2.85 8.45 -11.55
C ALA A 34 3.49 7.09 -11.25
N ALA A 35 3.20 6.51 -10.07
CA ALA A 35 3.66 5.17 -9.74
C ALA A 35 2.99 4.10 -10.63
N ALA A 36 1.70 4.26 -10.92
CA ALA A 36 0.95 3.36 -11.80
C ALA A 36 1.53 3.34 -13.22
N ASP A 37 1.93 4.50 -13.76
CA ASP A 37 2.54 4.56 -15.09
C ASP A 37 3.81 3.70 -15.19
N HIS A 38 4.68 3.73 -14.18
CA HIS A 38 5.90 2.91 -14.15
C HIS A 38 5.60 1.43 -13.90
N LEU A 39 4.58 1.12 -13.10
CA LEU A 39 4.21 -0.25 -12.74
C LEU A 39 3.31 -0.92 -13.77
N PHE A 40 2.81 -0.19 -14.77
CA PHE A 40 1.90 -0.70 -15.79
C PHE A 40 2.48 -1.92 -16.53
N VAL A 41 3.78 -1.91 -16.80
CA VAL A 41 4.49 -3.01 -17.48
C VAL A 41 4.37 -4.35 -16.77
N LEU A 42 4.17 -4.34 -15.44
CA LEU A 42 4.01 -5.56 -14.65
C LEU A 42 2.71 -6.29 -14.96
N LYS A 43 1.71 -5.62 -15.53
CA LYS A 43 0.43 -6.23 -15.88
C LYS A 43 0.58 -7.31 -16.94
N GLU A 44 1.49 -7.11 -17.89
CA GLU A 44 1.76 -8.10 -18.95
C GLU A 44 2.69 -9.22 -18.45
N ILE A 45 3.61 -8.89 -17.53
CA ILE A 45 4.58 -9.85 -16.98
C ILE A 45 3.91 -10.78 -15.94
N PHE A 46 2.96 -10.27 -15.17
CA PHE A 46 2.25 -10.99 -14.09
C PHE A 46 0.73 -10.94 -14.29
N PRO A 47 0.19 -11.66 -15.30
CA PRO A 47 -1.23 -11.60 -15.66
C PRO A 47 -2.16 -12.18 -14.59
N ASP A 48 -1.68 -13.17 -13.83
CA ASP A 48 -2.49 -13.87 -12.84
C ASP A 48 -2.51 -13.16 -11.49
N SER A 49 -1.32 -12.98 -10.89
CA SER A 49 -1.16 -12.33 -9.59
C SER A 49 0.30 -12.00 -9.28
N LEU A 50 0.51 -11.05 -8.37
CA LEU A 50 1.82 -10.57 -7.93
C LEU A 50 2.03 -10.85 -6.44
N ASN A 51 3.23 -11.30 -6.08
CA ASN A 51 3.75 -11.22 -4.72
C ASN A 51 4.54 -9.90 -4.60
N LEU A 52 4.20 -9.07 -3.63
CA LEU A 52 4.78 -7.74 -3.45
C LEU A 52 5.52 -7.66 -2.11
N LEU A 53 6.75 -7.17 -2.16
CA LEU A 53 7.48 -6.69 -0.99
C LEU A 53 7.52 -5.16 -1.05
N SER A 54 6.92 -4.50 -0.06
CA SER A 54 6.73 -3.05 0.01
C SER A 54 7.45 -2.49 1.23
N LEU A 55 8.69 -2.01 1.04
CA LEU A 55 9.49 -1.43 2.12
C LEU A 55 9.16 0.05 2.28
N PHE A 56 8.99 0.50 3.53
CA PHE A 56 8.55 1.85 3.86
C PHE A 56 7.22 2.22 3.18
N SER A 57 6.24 1.31 3.28
CA SER A 57 4.99 1.32 2.53
C SER A 57 4.11 2.55 2.80
N GLY A 58 4.29 3.24 3.94
CA GLY A 58 3.51 4.40 4.31
C GLY A 58 2.02 4.06 4.32
N ILE A 59 1.23 4.84 3.59
CA ILE A 59 -0.24 4.63 3.47
C ILE A 59 -0.64 3.70 2.32
N GLY A 60 0.30 2.91 1.80
CA GLY A 60 0.03 1.89 0.78
C GLY A 60 -0.07 2.45 -0.64
N GLY A 61 0.76 3.42 -1.01
CA GLY A 61 0.69 4.09 -2.32
C GLY A 61 0.93 3.14 -3.50
N GLY A 62 1.89 2.23 -3.38
CA GLY A 62 2.21 1.26 -4.43
C GLY A 62 1.14 0.18 -4.56
N GLU A 63 0.63 -0.30 -3.45
CA GLU A 63 -0.43 -1.29 -3.34
C GLU A 63 -1.72 -0.75 -3.99
N VAL A 64 -2.08 0.50 -3.68
CA VAL A 64 -3.22 1.19 -4.29
C VAL A 64 -3.00 1.37 -5.80
N ALA A 65 -1.79 1.71 -6.24
CA ALA A 65 -1.47 1.85 -7.67
C ALA A 65 -1.65 0.52 -8.41
N LEU A 66 -1.06 -0.57 -7.90
CA LEU A 66 -1.19 -1.91 -8.49
C LEU A 66 -2.64 -2.40 -8.53
N HIS A 67 -3.39 -2.15 -7.45
CA HIS A 67 -4.82 -2.47 -7.40
C HIS A 67 -5.61 -1.69 -8.46
N ARG A 68 -5.33 -0.38 -8.65
CA ARG A 68 -5.98 0.44 -9.70
C ARG A 68 -5.65 -0.05 -11.12
N LEU A 69 -4.47 -0.61 -11.33
CA LEU A 69 -4.07 -1.21 -12.61
C LEU A 69 -4.79 -2.54 -12.92
N GLY A 70 -5.49 -3.10 -11.92
CA GLY A 70 -6.17 -4.39 -12.00
C GLY A 70 -5.24 -5.58 -11.79
N ILE A 71 -4.03 -5.35 -11.27
CA ILE A 71 -3.08 -6.43 -10.94
C ILE A 71 -3.51 -7.03 -9.60
N LYS A 72 -3.72 -8.35 -9.57
CA LYS A 72 -4.15 -9.04 -8.36
C LYS A 72 -2.98 -9.22 -7.40
N LEU A 73 -3.13 -8.78 -6.16
CA LEU A 73 -2.13 -8.94 -5.11
C LEU A 73 -2.35 -10.28 -4.39
N LYS A 74 -1.45 -11.25 -4.56
CA LYS A 74 -1.55 -12.59 -3.93
C LYS A 74 -1.00 -12.58 -2.52
N ASN A 75 0.23 -12.11 -2.36
CA ASN A 75 0.85 -11.90 -1.06
C ASN A 75 1.51 -10.53 -1.04
N VAL A 76 1.24 -9.74 -0.01
CA VAL A 76 1.87 -8.45 0.22
C VAL A 76 2.56 -8.50 1.56
N VAL A 77 3.88 -8.38 1.53
CA VAL A 77 4.70 -8.15 2.72
C VAL A 77 5.03 -6.67 2.73
N SER A 78 4.59 -5.95 3.75
CA SER A 78 4.85 -4.53 3.88
C SER A 78 5.61 -4.22 5.17
N ASP A 79 6.58 -3.33 5.09
CA ASP A 79 7.26 -2.76 6.25
C ASP A 79 6.82 -1.31 6.41
N GLU A 80 6.37 -0.94 7.62
CA GLU A 80 6.04 0.44 7.95
C GLU A 80 6.09 0.68 9.46
N LYS A 81 6.98 1.57 9.89
CA LYS A 81 7.19 1.88 11.31
C LYS A 81 5.97 2.49 12.01
N SER A 82 5.20 3.33 11.31
CA SER A 82 4.04 4.01 11.91
C SER A 82 2.82 3.09 11.98
N LYS A 83 2.39 2.74 13.19
CA LYS A 83 1.15 1.96 13.40
C LYS A 83 -0.06 2.57 12.70
N VAL A 84 -0.17 3.90 12.70
CA VAL A 84 -1.29 4.61 12.05
C VAL A 84 -1.31 4.36 10.54
N ASN A 85 -0.13 4.35 9.91
CA ASN A 85 0.00 4.08 8.48
C ASN A 85 -0.35 2.61 8.18
N ARG A 86 0.11 1.67 9.02
CA ARG A 86 -0.27 0.25 8.91
C ARG A 86 -1.78 0.04 9.03
N ASP A 87 -2.42 0.69 10.01
CA ASP A 87 -3.86 0.60 10.22
C ASP A 87 -4.65 1.18 9.02
N ILE A 88 -4.12 2.21 8.34
CA ILE A 88 -4.70 2.73 7.08
C ILE A 88 -4.61 1.68 5.96
N VAL A 89 -3.46 1.04 5.78
CA VAL A 89 -3.27 0.02 4.74
C VAL A 89 -4.16 -1.19 5.00
N ARG A 90 -4.24 -1.67 6.26
CA ARG A 90 -5.14 -2.76 6.66
C ARG A 90 -6.61 -2.40 6.41
N SER A 91 -7.04 -1.20 6.79
CA SER A 91 -8.40 -0.73 6.54
C SER A 91 -8.72 -0.71 5.05
N TRP A 92 -7.78 -0.24 4.23
CA TRP A 92 -7.93 -0.24 2.78
C TRP A 92 -7.97 -1.67 2.19
N TRP A 93 -7.14 -2.57 2.70
CA TRP A 93 -7.09 -3.97 2.29
C TRP A 93 -8.44 -4.68 2.48
N GLU A 94 -9.05 -4.49 3.66
CA GLU A 94 -10.38 -5.01 3.98
C GLU A 94 -11.48 -4.34 3.14
N GLN A 95 -11.47 -3.01 3.02
CA GLN A 95 -12.48 -2.27 2.26
C GLN A 95 -12.51 -2.61 0.77
N THR A 96 -11.36 -2.97 0.20
CA THR A 96 -11.26 -3.39 -1.21
C THR A 96 -11.48 -4.88 -1.41
N ASN A 97 -11.81 -5.64 -0.34
CA ASN A 97 -12.03 -7.08 -0.36
C ASN A 97 -10.91 -7.85 -1.05
N GLN A 98 -9.65 -7.49 -0.77
CA GLN A 98 -8.51 -8.20 -1.32
C GLN A 98 -8.55 -9.68 -0.89
N ARG A 99 -8.28 -10.59 -1.83
CA ARG A 99 -8.30 -12.03 -1.58
C ARG A 99 -6.94 -12.62 -1.20
N GLY A 100 -5.88 -11.83 -1.34
CA GLY A 100 -4.53 -12.23 -0.98
C GLY A 100 -4.26 -12.14 0.52
N LYS A 101 -3.01 -12.42 0.89
CA LYS A 101 -2.51 -12.26 2.26
C LYS A 101 -1.74 -10.95 2.39
N LEU A 102 -2.06 -10.14 3.41
CA LEU A 102 -1.27 -8.99 3.83
C LEU A 102 -0.53 -9.33 5.12
N ILE A 103 0.79 -9.12 5.12
CA ILE A 103 1.66 -9.27 6.29
C ILE A 103 2.39 -7.94 6.46
N ASP A 104 2.09 -7.22 7.52
CA ASP A 104 2.76 -5.96 7.85
C ASP A 104 3.73 -6.12 9.03
N PHE A 105 4.94 -5.63 8.85
CA PHE A 105 6.00 -5.56 9.86
C PHE A 105 6.19 -4.10 10.31
N ASP A 106 6.63 -3.92 11.55
CA ASP A 106 6.90 -2.60 12.13
C ASP A 106 8.39 -2.26 12.22
N ASP A 107 9.26 -3.25 11.98
CA ASP A 107 10.69 -3.10 11.88
C ASP A 107 11.27 -4.04 10.82
N ILE A 108 12.01 -3.46 9.87
CA ILE A 108 12.75 -4.17 8.82
C ILE A 108 13.77 -5.16 9.39
N GLN A 109 14.23 -4.98 10.64
CA GLN A 109 15.12 -5.93 11.30
C GLN A 109 14.45 -7.27 11.60
N GLN A 110 13.11 -7.33 11.57
CA GLN A 110 12.35 -8.57 11.69
C GLN A 110 12.21 -9.32 10.35
N LEU A 111 12.61 -8.70 9.23
CA LEU A 111 12.69 -9.37 7.94
C LEU A 111 14.01 -10.15 7.87
N ASP A 112 14.04 -11.31 8.51
CA ASP A 112 15.13 -12.28 8.34
C ASP A 112 14.91 -13.15 7.08
N SER A 113 15.94 -13.91 6.69
CA SER A 113 15.90 -14.76 5.51
C SER A 113 14.91 -15.93 5.61
N ASP A 114 14.37 -16.23 6.78
CA ASP A 114 13.40 -17.31 7.00
C ASP A 114 11.95 -16.79 7.10
N SER A 115 11.76 -15.49 7.36
CA SER A 115 10.48 -14.83 7.59
C SER A 115 9.60 -14.65 6.35
N TRP A 116 10.18 -14.78 5.14
CA TRP A 116 9.49 -14.55 3.87
C TRP A 116 9.10 -15.84 3.11
N ARG A 117 9.32 -17.03 3.69
CA ARG A 117 8.85 -18.29 3.11
C ARG A 117 7.33 -18.39 3.20
N LEU A 118 6.66 -17.93 2.14
CA LEU A 118 5.21 -18.04 1.89
C LEU A 118 4.85 -19.31 1.14
#